data_AF-A0A8X8WQI0-F1
#
_entry.id   AF-A0A8X8WQI0-F1
#
_cell.length_a   1.000
_cell.length_b   1.000
_cell.length_c   1.000
_cell.angle_alpha   90.00
_cell.angle_beta   90.00
_cell.angle_gamma   90.00
#
_symmetry.space_group_name_H-M   'P 1'
#
loop_
_entity.id
_entity.type
_entity.pdbx_description
1 polymer ?
#
loop_
_entity_poly.entity_id
_entity_poly.type
_entity_poly.pdbx_seq_one_letter_code
_entity_poly.pdbx_strand_id
1 'polypeptide(L)'
;MTANSSQNDMKNAFSNYATYLNNLKAENDLAAVMDQYIARLVKELGGTDFWKLRRAYSPGIQEYVEAATLCSFCKTGALLNLDEINASLRTLGDPSNEPLQINVLDYLLGLADLTGELMRMAMSRISDGELEFAEKICRFVREICKDLTLVAPKMDDSSDMKQKMDVMLQSVMKIENACYSVHVRGSEYIPFLGSEDTNFSMLGVPEIE
;
A
#
# COMPACT_ATOMS: atom_id res chain seq x y z
N MET A 1 11.77 7.16 -38.29
CA MET A 1 11.34 7.65 -36.95
C MET A 1 9.99 7.11 -36.48
N THR A 2 9.15 6.52 -37.36
CA THR A 2 7.80 6.03 -37.01
C THR A 2 7.72 4.61 -36.44
N ALA A 3 8.74 3.77 -36.62
CA ALA A 3 8.72 2.38 -36.11
C ALA A 3 8.91 2.29 -34.58
N ASN A 4 9.69 3.21 -33.99
CA ASN A 4 9.94 3.23 -32.54
C ASN A 4 8.74 3.74 -31.72
N SER A 5 7.86 4.58 -32.29
CA SER A 5 6.65 5.02 -31.58
C SER A 5 5.64 3.87 -31.51
N SER A 6 5.34 3.21 -32.63
CA SER A 6 4.38 2.11 -32.69
C SER A 6 4.76 0.91 -31.81
N GLN A 7 6.05 0.65 -31.64
CA GLN A 7 6.54 -0.44 -30.78
C GLN A 7 6.47 -0.10 -29.29
N ASN A 8 6.62 1.17 -28.91
CA ASN A 8 6.36 1.64 -27.54
C ASN A 8 4.86 1.68 -27.23
N ASP A 9 4.02 2.09 -28.19
CA ASP A 9 2.57 2.11 -28.04
C ASP A 9 2.02 0.71 -27.77
N MET A 10 2.54 -0.29 -28.49
CA MET A 10 2.16 -1.69 -28.30
C MET A 10 2.60 -2.25 -26.94
N LYS A 11 3.83 -1.93 -26.48
CA LYS A 11 4.31 -2.34 -25.14
C LYS A 11 3.46 -1.72 -24.04
N ASN A 12 3.11 -0.44 -24.16
CA ASN A 12 2.25 0.26 -23.22
C ASN A 12 0.83 -0.35 -23.20
N ALA A 13 0.29 -0.71 -24.36
CA ALA A 13 -1.00 -1.38 -24.45
C ALA A 13 -1.01 -2.75 -23.74
N PHE A 14 0.04 -3.56 -23.91
CA PHE A 14 0.18 -4.84 -23.21
C PHE A 14 0.33 -4.68 -21.70
N SER A 15 1.13 -3.71 -21.25
CA SER A 15 1.28 -3.40 -19.82
C SER A 15 -0.06 -2.97 -19.21
N ASN A 16 -0.77 -2.04 -19.85
CA ASN A 16 -2.08 -1.59 -19.41
C ASN A 16 -3.11 -2.72 -19.36
N TYR A 17 -3.08 -3.63 -20.35
CA TYR A 17 -3.96 -4.79 -20.36
C TYR A 17 -3.63 -5.79 -19.24
N ALA A 18 -2.35 -6.02 -18.96
CA ALA A 18 -1.94 -6.86 -17.83
C ALA A 18 -2.39 -6.26 -16.49
N THR A 19 -2.22 -4.96 -16.29
CA THR A 19 -2.73 -4.25 -15.11
C THR A 19 -4.25 -4.36 -14.99
N TYR A 20 -4.98 -4.20 -16.10
CA TYR A 20 -6.42 -4.37 -16.13
C TYR A 20 -6.84 -5.78 -15.71
N LEU A 21 -6.22 -6.83 -16.27
CA LEU A 21 -6.51 -8.21 -15.90
C LEU A 21 -6.22 -8.51 -14.43
N ASN A 22 -5.13 -7.95 -13.88
CA ASN A 22 -4.79 -8.10 -12.48
C ASN A 22 -5.82 -7.44 -11.57
N ASN A 23 -6.26 -6.22 -11.90
CA ASN A 23 -7.32 -5.53 -11.15
C ASN A 23 -8.65 -6.29 -11.20
N LEU A 24 -9.03 -6.79 -12.39
CA LEU A 24 -10.24 -7.60 -12.56
C LEU A 24 -10.17 -8.90 -11.74
N LYS A 25 -9.01 -9.56 -11.73
CA LYS A 25 -8.80 -10.76 -10.91
C LYS A 25 -8.94 -10.44 -9.42
N ALA A 26 -8.32 -9.36 -8.94
CA ALA A 26 -8.40 -8.95 -7.54
C ALA A 26 -9.85 -8.64 -7.11
N GLU A 27 -10.64 -8.00 -7.98
CA GLU A 27 -12.07 -7.75 -7.73
C GLU A 27 -12.88 -9.05 -7.63
N ASN A 28 -12.65 -10.00 -8.54
CA ASN A 28 -13.33 -11.29 -8.52
C ASN A 28 -12.95 -12.09 -7.27
N ASP A 29 -11.68 -12.06 -6.87
CA ASP A 29 -11.21 -12.73 -5.65
C ASP A 29 -11.84 -12.09 -4.40
N LEU A 30 -11.95 -10.76 -4.34
CA LEU A 30 -12.64 -10.05 -3.26
C LEU A 30 -14.14 -10.37 -3.21
N ALA A 31 -14.80 -10.41 -4.36
CA ALA A 31 -16.21 -10.81 -4.46
C ALA A 31 -16.40 -12.25 -3.98
N ALA A 32 -15.51 -13.17 -4.35
CA ALA A 32 -15.55 -14.54 -3.86
C ALA A 32 -15.38 -14.64 -2.34
N VAL A 33 -14.46 -13.85 -1.75
CA VAL A 33 -14.31 -13.79 -0.29
C VAL A 33 -15.59 -13.29 0.38
N MET A 34 -16.20 -12.25 -0.19
CA MET A 34 -17.44 -11.67 0.29
C MET A 34 -18.60 -12.67 0.24
N ASP A 35 -18.80 -13.34 -0.90
CA ASP A 35 -19.91 -14.26 -1.14
C ASP A 35 -19.76 -15.60 -0.39
N GLN A 36 -18.53 -16.06 -0.14
CA GLN A 36 -18.29 -17.35 0.50
C GLN A 36 -18.11 -17.24 2.01
N TYR A 37 -17.23 -16.34 2.46
CA TYR A 37 -16.83 -16.27 3.87
C TYR A 37 -17.64 -15.24 4.63
N ILE A 38 -17.80 -14.03 4.10
CA ILE A 38 -18.53 -12.97 4.80
C ILE A 38 -20.03 -13.29 4.82
N ALA A 39 -20.62 -13.74 3.71
CA ALA A 39 -22.03 -14.13 3.69
C ALA A 39 -22.34 -15.28 4.66
N ARG A 40 -21.42 -16.25 4.78
CA ARG A 40 -21.53 -17.33 5.76
C ARG A 40 -21.44 -16.81 7.19
N LEU A 41 -20.50 -15.90 7.46
CA LEU A 41 -20.37 -15.24 8.75
C LEU A 41 -21.65 -14.48 9.12
N VAL A 42 -22.20 -13.69 8.20
CA VAL A 42 -23.48 -12.97 8.38
C VAL A 42 -24.60 -13.94 8.75
N LYS A 43 -24.69 -15.08 8.06
CA LYS A 43 -25.69 -16.11 8.35
C LYS A 43 -25.52 -16.75 9.73
N GLU A 44 -24.28 -17.05 10.12
CA GLU A 44 -23.96 -17.66 11.43
C GLU A 44 -24.16 -16.68 12.59
N LEU A 45 -23.96 -15.39 12.36
CA LEU A 45 -24.16 -14.34 13.37
C LEU A 45 -25.63 -13.88 13.49
N GLY A 46 -26.49 -14.24 12.54
CA GLY A 46 -27.90 -13.86 12.51
C GLY A 46 -28.62 -14.18 13.82
N GLY A 47 -29.20 -13.15 14.47
CA GLY A 47 -29.91 -13.29 15.74
C GLY A 47 -29.03 -13.34 16.99
N THR A 48 -27.72 -13.11 16.85
CA THR A 48 -26.76 -13.01 17.97
C THR A 48 -26.16 -11.62 18.09
N ASP A 49 -25.59 -11.32 19.26
CA ASP A 49 -24.88 -10.06 19.49
C ASP A 49 -23.46 -10.14 18.90
N PHE A 50 -23.24 -9.39 17.80
CA PHE A 50 -21.98 -9.33 17.05
C PHE A 50 -20.76 -9.05 17.92
N TRP A 51 -20.92 -8.27 19.00
CA TRP A 51 -19.83 -7.87 19.87
C TRP A 51 -19.28 -9.03 20.69
N LYS A 52 -20.14 -9.98 21.07
CA LYS A 52 -19.74 -11.14 21.88
C LYS A 52 -18.80 -12.08 21.12
N LEU A 53 -18.99 -12.19 19.81
CA LEU A 53 -18.23 -13.10 18.95
C LEU A 53 -17.11 -12.38 18.16
N ARG A 54 -16.94 -11.07 18.34
CA ARG A 54 -15.98 -10.25 17.59
C ARG A 54 -14.58 -10.85 17.52
N ARG A 55 -14.06 -11.35 18.65
CA ARG A 55 -12.71 -11.93 18.71
C ARG A 55 -12.52 -13.12 17.76
N ALA A 56 -13.59 -13.83 17.41
CA ALA A 56 -13.51 -15.01 16.53
C ALA A 56 -13.35 -14.63 15.05
N TYR A 57 -13.92 -13.51 14.61
CA TYR A 57 -13.92 -13.12 13.19
C TYR A 57 -13.08 -11.86 12.89
N SER A 58 -12.73 -11.07 13.90
CA SER A 58 -11.99 -9.81 13.76
C SER A 58 -10.72 -9.94 12.89
N PRO A 59 -9.86 -10.98 13.02
CA PRO A 59 -8.71 -11.15 12.14
C PRO A 59 -9.09 -11.24 10.65
N GLY A 60 -10.11 -12.03 10.31
CA GLY A 60 -10.57 -12.16 8.91
C GLY A 60 -11.21 -10.89 8.36
N ILE A 61 -11.86 -10.09 9.22
CA ILE A 61 -12.37 -8.78 8.83
C ILE A 61 -11.24 -7.78 8.59
N GLN A 62 -10.18 -7.80 9.41
CA GLN A 62 -8.99 -6.96 9.20
C GLN A 62 -8.30 -7.29 7.88
N GLU A 63 -8.11 -8.58 7.57
CA GLU A 63 -7.56 -9.04 6.27
C GLU A 63 -8.44 -8.61 5.09
N TYR A 64 -9.77 -8.68 5.23
CA TYR A 64 -10.69 -8.20 4.20
C TYR A 64 -10.57 -6.69 3.99
N VAL A 65 -10.48 -5.89 5.07
CA VAL A 65 -10.28 -4.44 4.98
C VAL A 65 -8.97 -4.12 4.27
N GLU A 66 -7.87 -4.78 4.64
CA GLU A 66 -6.57 -4.64 4.01
C GLU A 66 -6.67 -4.91 2.49
N ALA A 67 -7.26 -6.05 2.11
CA ALA A 67 -7.38 -6.43 0.71
C ALA A 67 -8.28 -5.48 -0.09
N ALA A 68 -9.43 -5.06 0.47
CA ALA A 68 -10.37 -4.16 -0.20
C ALA A 68 -9.78 -2.76 -0.39
N THR A 69 -9.10 -2.23 0.62
CA THR A 69 -8.46 -0.92 0.57
C THR A 69 -7.24 -0.91 -0.35
N LEU A 70 -6.45 -2.00 -0.37
CA LEU A 70 -5.35 -2.19 -1.32
C LEU A 70 -5.85 -2.22 -2.77
N CYS A 71 -6.93 -2.97 -3.03
CA CYS A 71 -7.56 -3.03 -4.35
C CYS A 71 -8.05 -1.65 -4.80
N SER A 72 -8.72 -0.91 -3.91
CA SER A 72 -9.16 0.47 -4.19
C SER A 72 -7.99 1.39 -4.52
N PHE A 73 -6.91 1.32 -3.74
CA PHE A 73 -5.70 2.11 -3.98
C PHE A 73 -5.08 1.77 -5.34
N CYS A 74 -4.94 0.49 -5.69
CA CYS A 74 -4.40 0.07 -6.99
C CYS A 74 -5.23 0.56 -8.18
N LYS A 75 -6.56 0.67 -8.02
CA LYS A 75 -7.47 1.09 -9.08
C LYS A 75 -7.58 2.61 -9.21
N THR A 76 -7.66 3.31 -8.10
CA THR A 76 -8.08 4.72 -8.05
C THR A 76 -7.05 5.65 -7.44
N GLY A 77 -6.06 5.10 -6.74
CA GLY A 77 -5.11 5.86 -5.91
C GLY A 77 -5.75 6.42 -4.63
N ALA A 78 -6.98 6.01 -4.29
CA ALA A 78 -7.73 6.53 -3.15
C ALA A 78 -8.00 5.45 -2.09
N LEU A 79 -8.14 5.93 -0.85
CA LEU A 79 -8.51 5.10 0.30
C LEU A 79 -10.00 4.78 0.24
N LEU A 80 -10.35 3.51 0.30
CA LEU A 80 -11.73 3.05 0.48
C LEU A 80 -12.14 3.29 1.94
N ASN A 81 -13.13 4.15 2.17
CA ASN A 81 -13.53 4.53 3.52
C ASN A 81 -14.48 3.50 4.16
N LEU A 82 -14.64 3.55 5.48
CA LEU A 82 -15.43 2.59 6.24
C LEU A 82 -16.90 2.53 5.79
N ASP A 83 -17.49 3.68 5.45
CA ASP A 83 -18.89 3.74 5.01
C ASP A 83 -19.07 3.08 3.63
N GLU A 84 -18.10 3.27 2.73
CA GLU A 84 -18.06 2.61 1.42
C GLU A 84 -17.94 1.09 1.56
N ILE A 85 -17.06 0.59 2.43
CA ILE A 85 -16.93 -0.85 2.70
C ILE A 85 -18.21 -1.40 3.33
N ASN A 86 -18.78 -0.72 4.33
CA ASN A 86 -20.01 -1.18 4.95
C ASN A 86 -21.20 -1.12 3.98
N ALA A 87 -21.22 -0.19 3.02
CA ALA A 87 -22.24 -0.13 1.99
C ALA A 87 -22.20 -1.36 1.07
N SER A 88 -21.01 -1.88 0.71
CA SER A 88 -20.91 -3.12 -0.07
C SER A 88 -21.40 -4.33 0.72
N LEU A 89 -21.13 -4.39 2.03
CA LEU A 89 -21.56 -5.50 2.88
C LEU A 89 -23.08 -5.54 3.14
N ARG A 90 -23.78 -4.40 3.02
CA ARG A 90 -25.25 -4.34 3.18
C ARG A 90 -26.00 -5.16 2.12
N THR A 91 -25.37 -5.47 0.99
CA THR A 91 -25.99 -6.34 -0.02
C THR A 91 -25.98 -7.81 0.40
N LEU A 92 -25.28 -8.16 1.49
CA LEU A 92 -25.19 -9.51 2.03
C LEU A 92 -26.19 -9.71 3.17
N GLY A 93 -26.95 -10.80 3.08
CA GLY A 93 -27.91 -11.20 4.12
C GLY A 93 -29.38 -10.99 3.73
N ASP A 94 -30.27 -11.39 4.63
CA ASP A 94 -31.71 -11.17 4.48
C ASP A 94 -32.06 -9.72 4.87
N PRO A 95 -32.88 -8.99 4.10
CA PRO A 95 -33.40 -7.68 4.50
C PRO A 95 -34.04 -7.62 5.89
N SER A 96 -34.46 -8.76 6.45
CA SER A 96 -35.01 -8.86 7.80
C SER A 96 -33.98 -8.80 8.93
N ASN A 97 -32.68 -8.99 8.64
CA ASN A 97 -31.61 -9.04 9.63
C ASN A 97 -30.76 -7.76 9.57
N GLU A 98 -30.15 -7.40 10.71
CA GLU A 98 -29.15 -6.33 10.70
C GLU A 98 -27.92 -6.79 9.91
N PRO A 99 -27.46 -6.00 8.92
CA PRO A 99 -26.28 -6.33 8.14
C PRO A 99 -25.04 -6.27 9.04
N LEU A 100 -24.06 -7.13 8.76
CA LEU A 100 -22.76 -7.03 9.42
C LEU A 100 -22.15 -5.65 9.13
N GLN A 101 -21.76 -4.95 10.19
CA GLN A 101 -21.03 -3.70 10.10
C GLN A 101 -19.62 -3.91 10.64
N ILE A 102 -18.63 -3.62 9.79
CA ILE A 102 -17.25 -3.49 10.23
C ILE A 102 -17.19 -2.30 11.17
N ASN A 103 -16.66 -2.54 12.37
CA ASN A 103 -16.46 -1.49 13.36
C ASN A 103 -15.17 -0.72 13.08
N VAL A 104 -15.08 0.48 13.68
CA VAL A 104 -13.94 1.39 13.52
C VAL A 104 -12.61 0.73 13.91
N LEU A 105 -12.59 -0.11 14.95
CA LEU A 105 -11.36 -0.75 15.41
C LEU A 105 -10.81 -1.74 14.37
N ASP A 106 -11.65 -2.63 13.84
CA ASP A 106 -11.22 -3.60 12.81
C ASP A 106 -10.80 -2.89 11.51
N TYR A 107 -11.47 -1.79 11.16
CA TYR A 107 -11.06 -0.97 10.02
C TYR A 107 -9.67 -0.36 10.22
N LEU A 108 -9.43 0.31 11.34
CA LEU A 108 -8.15 0.96 11.62
C LEU A 108 -6.99 -0.04 11.73
N LEU A 109 -7.23 -1.23 12.29
CA LEU A 109 -6.22 -2.29 12.37
C LEU A 109 -5.87 -2.82 10.97
N GLY A 110 -6.87 -3.03 10.10
CA GLY A 110 -6.64 -3.41 8.70
C GLY A 110 -5.92 -2.32 7.89
N LEU A 111 -6.20 -1.03 8.15
CA LEU A 111 -5.45 0.07 7.54
C LEU A 111 -3.98 0.11 7.97
N ALA A 112 -3.70 -0.27 9.22
CA ALA A 112 -2.33 -0.35 9.67
C ALA A 112 -1.57 -1.48 8.96
N ASP A 113 -2.20 -2.64 8.72
CA ASP A 113 -1.59 -3.74 7.95
C ASP A 113 -1.40 -3.38 6.46
N LEU A 114 -2.38 -2.68 5.86
CA LEU A 114 -2.29 -2.14 4.49
C LEU A 114 -0.98 -1.39 4.25
N THR A 115 -0.49 -0.63 5.24
CA THR A 115 0.77 0.11 5.10
C THR A 115 1.98 -0.79 4.84
N GLY A 116 1.96 -2.01 5.38
CA GLY A 116 2.98 -3.02 5.15
C GLY A 116 2.95 -3.55 3.71
N GLU A 117 1.77 -3.83 3.16
CA GLU A 117 1.61 -4.25 1.76
C GLU A 117 1.98 -3.15 0.77
N LEU A 118 1.58 -1.91 1.07
CA LEU A 118 1.98 -0.75 0.28
C LEU A 118 3.50 -0.54 0.31
N MET A 119 4.16 -0.77 1.45
CA MET A 119 5.62 -0.75 1.52
C MET A 119 6.26 -1.85 0.66
N ARG A 120 5.74 -3.09 0.69
CA ARG A 120 6.21 -4.16 -0.20
C ARG A 120 6.06 -3.77 -1.68
N MET A 121 4.91 -3.20 -2.04
CA MET A 121 4.66 -2.71 -3.39
C MET A 121 5.63 -1.58 -3.78
N ALA A 122 5.84 -0.60 -2.91
CA ALA A 122 6.77 0.49 -3.16
C ALA A 122 8.20 -0.02 -3.39
N MET A 123 8.65 -1.00 -2.62
CA MET A 123 9.98 -1.61 -2.82
C MET A 123 10.11 -2.28 -4.19
N SER A 124 9.07 -3.01 -4.63
CA SER A 124 9.04 -3.58 -5.98
C SER A 124 9.15 -2.49 -7.04
N ARG A 125 8.39 -1.41 -6.88
CA ARG A 125 8.33 -0.29 -7.84
C ARG A 125 9.66 0.47 -7.91
N ILE A 126 10.34 0.64 -6.78
CA ILE A 126 11.70 1.19 -6.73
C ILE A 126 12.68 0.28 -7.48
N SER A 127 12.58 -1.04 -7.27
CA SER A 127 13.41 -2.02 -7.99
C SER A 127 13.18 -2.01 -9.50
N ASP A 128 11.96 -1.72 -9.93
CA ASP A 128 11.57 -1.60 -11.34
C ASP A 128 11.93 -0.22 -11.95
N GLY A 129 12.48 0.70 -11.15
CA GLY A 129 12.81 2.06 -11.57
C GLY A 129 11.63 3.05 -11.61
N GLU A 130 10.45 2.64 -11.13
CA GLU A 130 9.22 3.43 -11.10
C GLU A 130 9.15 4.35 -9.86
N LEU A 131 10.12 5.25 -9.72
CA LEU A 131 10.27 6.10 -8.53
C LEU A 131 9.07 7.01 -8.28
N GLU A 132 8.48 7.60 -9.32
CA GLU A 132 7.30 8.45 -9.17
C GLU A 132 6.10 7.71 -8.55
N PHE A 133 5.95 6.42 -8.88
CA PHE A 133 4.88 5.60 -8.31
C PHE A 133 5.19 5.23 -6.86
N ALA A 134 6.45 4.89 -6.55
CA ALA A 134 6.89 4.66 -5.17
C ALA A 134 6.69 5.90 -4.28
N GLU A 135 6.95 7.10 -4.79
CA GLU A 135 6.68 8.37 -4.08
C GLU A 135 5.19 8.60 -3.82
N LYS A 136 4.31 8.24 -4.77
CA LYS A 136 2.85 8.29 -4.57
C LYS A 136 2.43 7.34 -3.44
N ILE A 137 2.95 6.13 -3.42
CA ILE A 137 2.72 5.18 -2.33
C ILE A 137 3.22 5.75 -1.01
N CYS A 138 4.45 6.28 -0.98
CA CYS A 138 5.03 6.87 0.22
C CYS A 138 4.14 7.99 0.79
N ARG A 139 3.64 8.89 -0.06
CA ARG A 139 2.74 9.97 0.35
C ARG A 139 1.44 9.43 0.95
N PHE A 140 0.86 8.42 0.31
CA PHE A 140 -0.37 7.78 0.78
C PHE A 140 -0.18 7.13 2.16
N VAL A 141 0.89 6.35 2.34
CA VAL A 141 1.21 5.71 3.62
C VAL A 141 1.49 6.76 4.72
N ARG A 142 2.12 7.89 4.38
CA ARG A 142 2.38 8.98 5.34
C ARG A 142 1.10 9.63 5.85
N GLU A 143 0.11 9.88 4.98
CA GLU A 143 -1.17 10.44 5.42
C GLU A 143 -1.92 9.47 6.34
N ILE A 144 -1.96 8.17 5.99
CA ILE A 144 -2.53 7.13 6.88
C ILE A 144 -1.83 7.12 8.25
N CYS A 145 -0.50 7.13 8.26
CA CYS A 145 0.29 7.11 9.49
C CYS A 145 0.05 8.34 10.38
N LYS A 146 -0.03 9.52 9.76
CA LYS A 146 -0.34 10.79 10.44
C LYS A 146 -1.72 10.75 11.10
N ASP A 147 -2.74 10.30 10.36
CA ASP A 147 -4.10 10.24 10.89
C ASP A 147 -4.22 9.21 12.02
N LEU A 148 -3.64 8.03 11.85
CA LEU A 148 -3.61 6.99 12.88
C LEU A 148 -2.82 7.41 14.13
N THR A 149 -1.77 8.21 14.01
CA THR A 149 -1.04 8.75 15.17
C THR A 149 -1.92 9.65 16.04
N LEU A 150 -2.89 10.35 15.46
CA LEU A 150 -3.86 11.17 16.19
C LEU A 150 -4.96 10.34 16.87
N VAL A 151 -5.28 9.17 16.32
CA VAL A 151 -6.39 8.32 16.76
C VAL A 151 -5.94 7.23 17.73
N ALA A 152 -4.82 6.56 17.47
CA ALA A 152 -4.32 5.42 18.24
C ALA A 152 -4.24 5.64 19.76
N PRO A 153 -3.82 6.83 20.28
CA PRO A 153 -3.79 7.07 21.73
C PRO A 153 -5.17 7.10 22.40
N LYS A 154 -6.25 7.28 21.61
CA LYS A 154 -7.63 7.37 22.09
C LYS A 154 -8.37 6.04 22.00
N MET A 155 -7.75 5.00 21.46
CA MET A 155 -8.38 3.71 21.22
C MET A 155 -8.32 2.84 22.48
N ASP A 156 -9.46 2.23 22.81
CA ASP A 156 -9.53 1.17 23.81
C ASP A 156 -8.80 -0.08 23.28
N ASP A 157 -8.11 -0.80 24.16
CA ASP A 157 -7.27 -1.98 23.83
C ASP A 157 -6.09 -1.69 22.87
N SER A 158 -5.18 -0.83 23.34
CA SER A 158 -4.09 -0.25 22.53
C SER A 158 -2.91 -1.17 22.21
N SER A 159 -2.81 -2.41 22.72
CA SER A 159 -1.56 -3.18 22.55
C SER A 159 -1.31 -3.59 21.09
N ASP A 160 -2.35 -4.08 20.42
CA ASP A 160 -2.27 -4.49 19.01
C ASP A 160 -2.04 -3.27 18.12
N MET A 161 -2.83 -2.20 18.36
CA MET A 161 -2.65 -0.94 17.63
C MET A 161 -1.23 -0.36 17.84
N LYS A 162 -0.67 -0.38 19.06
CA LYS A 162 0.71 0.09 19.30
C LYS A 162 1.73 -0.68 18.47
N GLN A 163 1.63 -2.01 18.45
CA GLN A 163 2.53 -2.84 17.65
C GLN A 163 2.38 -2.53 16.15
N LYS A 164 1.15 -2.39 15.66
CA LYS A 164 0.89 -2.03 14.26
C LYS A 164 1.38 -0.61 13.92
N MET A 165 1.26 0.34 14.84
CA MET A 165 1.83 1.69 14.69
C MET A 165 3.36 1.65 14.53
N ASP A 166 4.06 0.84 15.33
CA ASP A 166 5.51 0.67 15.20
C ASP A 166 5.87 0.10 13.83
N VAL A 167 5.18 -0.96 13.39
CA VAL A 167 5.40 -1.58 12.07
C VAL A 167 5.09 -0.60 10.92
N MET A 168 4.05 0.20 11.05
CA MET A 168 3.68 1.22 10.07
C MET A 168 4.75 2.31 9.95
N LEU A 169 5.29 2.79 11.08
CA LEU A 169 6.42 3.73 11.07
C LEU A 169 7.66 3.14 10.40
N GLN A 170 7.97 1.87 10.68
CA GLN A 170 9.05 1.16 9.98
C GLN A 170 8.79 1.05 8.48
N SER A 171 7.53 0.86 8.08
CA SER A 171 7.12 0.79 6.68
C SER A 171 7.35 2.11 5.96
N VAL A 172 6.98 3.25 6.57
CA VAL A 172 7.29 4.59 6.04
C VAL A 172 8.81 4.78 5.87
N MET A 173 9.58 4.54 6.94
CA MET A 173 11.04 4.74 6.91
C MET A 173 11.72 3.89 5.84
N LYS A 174 11.26 2.66 5.65
CA LYS A 174 11.76 1.78 4.61
C LYS A 174 11.57 2.39 3.22
N ILE A 175 10.36 2.85 2.90
CA ILE A 175 10.08 3.46 1.58
C ILE A 175 10.93 4.72 1.39
N GLU A 176 10.95 5.61 2.38
CA GLU A 176 11.69 6.88 2.30
C GLU A 176 13.20 6.66 2.13
N ASN A 177 13.79 5.75 2.91
CA ASN A 177 15.21 5.43 2.81
C ASN A 177 15.57 4.80 1.46
N ALA A 178 14.69 3.97 0.89
CA ALA A 178 14.90 3.38 -0.42
C ALA A 178 14.84 4.45 -1.53
N CYS A 179 13.82 5.31 -1.52
CA CYS A 179 13.72 6.44 -2.47
C CYS A 179 14.92 7.38 -2.36
N TYR A 180 15.31 7.74 -1.13
CA TYR A 180 16.49 8.57 -0.87
C TYR A 180 17.76 7.95 -1.41
N SER A 181 17.99 6.65 -1.15
CA SER A 181 19.18 5.94 -1.60
C SER A 181 19.30 5.92 -3.12
N VAL A 182 18.19 5.73 -3.85
CA VAL A 182 18.19 5.79 -5.31
C VAL A 182 18.43 7.21 -5.82
N HIS A 183 17.81 8.21 -5.19
CA HIS A 183 18.00 9.61 -5.55
C HIS A 183 19.46 10.07 -5.42
N VAL A 184 20.11 9.73 -4.31
CA VAL A 184 21.53 10.05 -4.08
C VAL A 184 22.41 9.42 -5.15
N ARG A 185 22.24 8.11 -5.40
CA ARG A 185 23.01 7.39 -6.43
C ARG A 185 22.79 7.96 -7.83
N GLY A 186 21.57 8.37 -8.15
CA GLY A 186 21.25 9.01 -9.43
C GLY A 186 21.85 10.41 -9.59
N SER A 187 22.26 11.04 -8.49
CA SER A 187 22.85 12.39 -8.46
C SER A 187 24.38 12.37 -8.36
N GLU A 188 25.00 11.19 -8.25
CA GLU A 188 26.45 11.04 -8.22
C GLU A 188 27.05 11.38 -9.59
N TYR A 189 28.00 12.31 -9.61
CA TYR A 189 28.80 12.59 -10.81
C TYR A 189 29.80 11.45 -11.01
N ILE A 190 29.70 10.74 -12.13
CA ILE A 190 30.69 9.74 -12.55
C ILE A 190 31.69 10.45 -13.48
N PRO A 191 32.94 10.72 -13.05
CA PRO A 191 33.96 11.24 -13.95
C PRO A 191 34.18 10.25 -15.08
N PHE A 192 34.22 10.76 -16.32
CA PHE A 192 34.37 9.96 -17.53
C PHE A 192 35.69 9.17 -17.49
N LEU A 193 35.65 7.90 -17.09
CA LEU A 193 36.78 6.97 -17.24
C LEU A 193 36.88 6.56 -18.71
N GLY A 194 37.40 7.46 -19.54
CA GLY A 194 37.45 7.25 -20.99
C GLY A 194 38.29 8.23 -21.80
N SER A 195 39.11 9.07 -21.19
CA SER A 195 40.28 9.64 -21.88
C SER A 195 41.51 9.37 -21.04
N GLU A 196 42.31 8.40 -21.48
CA GLU A 196 43.76 8.49 -21.27
C GLU A 196 44.18 9.86 -21.82
N ASP A 197 44.38 10.82 -20.92
CA ASP A 197 45.19 12.04 -21.06
C ASP A 197 44.67 13.11 -20.09
N THR A 198 44.96 12.93 -18.80
CA THR A 198 45.06 14.08 -17.89
C THR A 198 46.27 13.88 -17.00
N ASN A 199 47.40 14.41 -17.46
CA ASN A 199 48.50 14.81 -16.59
C ASN A 199 47.92 15.75 -15.52
N PHE A 200 47.65 15.22 -14.34
CA PHE A 200 47.51 16.06 -13.15
C PHE A 200 48.87 16.71 -12.89
N SER A 201 49.05 17.93 -13.39
CA SER A 201 50.10 18.82 -12.89
C SER A 201 49.73 19.15 -11.45
N MET A 202 50.31 18.40 -10.53
CA MET A 202 50.28 18.66 -9.10
C MET A 202 50.88 20.07 -8.92
N LEU A 203 50.03 21.05 -8.58
CA LEU A 203 50.46 22.42 -8.32
C LEU A 203 51.52 22.38 -7.22
N GLY A 204 52.75 22.78 -7.59
CA GLY A 204 53.89 22.85 -6.70
C GLY A 204 53.63 23.79 -5.53
N VAL A 205 53.91 23.29 -4.34
CA VAL A 205 54.20 24.14 -3.18
C VAL A 205 55.69 24.47 -3.26
N PRO A 206 56.12 25.75 -3.27
CA PRO A 206 57.53 26.07 -3.10
C PRO A 206 57.90 25.81 -1.62
N GLU A 207 58.88 24.95 -1.39
CA GLU A 207 59.62 24.92 -0.13
C GLU A 207 60.34 26.26 0.04
N ILE A 208 60.03 26.96 1.13
CA ILE A 208 60.77 28.15 1.56
C ILE A 208 61.73 27.67 2.66
N GLU A 209 63.01 27.90 2.39
CA GLU A 209 64.18 27.73 3.25
C GLU A 209 64.13 28.62 4.51
#